data_AF-A0A671UZC8-F1
#
_entry.id   AF-A0A671UZC8-F1
#
_cell.length_a   1.000
_cell.length_b   1.000
_cell.length_c   1.000
_cell.angle_alpha   90.00
_cell.angle_beta   90.00
_cell.angle_gamma   90.00
#
_symmetry.space_group_name_H-M   'P 1'
#
loop_
_entity.id
_entity.type
_entity.pdbx_description
1 polymer ?
#
loop_
_entity_poly.entity_id
_entity_poly.type
_entity_poly.pdbx_seq_one_letter_code
_entity_poly.pdbx_strand_id
1 'polypeptide(L)'
;MSDIYYSCVVLLKYWVAEKCMNLRWLIMNNKCLLTWIKLCVVVDGCMDNLVSSSALVARSSVSLSVRRRSTAAALAQTATPETQENRKPKTGILMLNMGGPEKLEDVHDFLLRLFMDTDLMKLPVQNKLGPFIAKRRTPKIQEQYSKIGGGSPIKHWTSLQGEGMVKLLDEMSPETAPHKFYIGFRYVQPLTENAIEEMEKDGVERAVAFTQYPQYSCSTTGSSLNAIYRYYSNRGERPKMSWSVIDRWPTHPLLVECFADHISNELQKFPEDKRDDVVILFSAHSLPMAVVNRGDPYPQEVGATVQRVMERLGHCNPYRLVWQSRVGPMAWLGPQTDEVIKGLCERGKKNLLLVPIAFTSDHIETLHELDIEYGQVLGEECGVENIRRAESLNGNPLFMKTLADLVHSHLKSNVPCSRQLTLRCPLCTNPTCGETKAFFANQTLS
;
A
#
# COMPACT_ATOMS: atom_id res chain seq x y z
N MET A 1 -2.40 27.47 62.89
CA MET A 1 -1.24 28.02 62.15
C MET A 1 -0.35 26.89 61.62
N SER A 2 -0.97 25.82 61.10
CA SER A 2 -0.33 24.53 60.79
C SER A 2 -0.75 23.94 59.43
N ASP A 3 -1.74 24.53 58.75
CA ASP A 3 -2.23 24.04 57.45
C ASP A 3 -1.69 24.81 56.23
N ILE A 4 -1.15 26.02 56.43
CA ILE A 4 -0.51 26.79 55.35
C ILE A 4 0.93 26.30 55.08
N TYR A 5 1.59 25.75 56.10
CA TYR A 5 2.96 25.20 55.95
C TYR A 5 2.98 23.89 55.16
N TYR A 6 1.96 23.03 55.32
CA TYR A 6 1.89 21.76 54.58
C TYR A 6 1.62 21.97 53.08
N SER A 7 0.78 22.94 52.72
CA SER A 7 0.47 23.21 51.30
C SER A 7 1.65 23.85 50.55
N CYS A 8 2.44 24.69 51.22
CA CYS A 8 3.66 25.26 50.63
C CYS A 8 4.76 24.21 50.44
N VAL A 9 4.93 23.24 51.35
CA VAL A 9 5.95 22.19 51.23
C VAL A 9 5.63 21.20 50.10
N VAL A 10 4.35 20.89 49.86
CA VAL A 10 3.94 20.02 48.74
C VAL A 10 4.15 20.73 47.40
N LEU A 11 3.79 22.01 47.28
CA LEU A 11 4.02 22.80 46.06
C LEU A 11 5.52 23.02 45.78
N LEU A 12 6.35 23.21 46.81
CA LEU A 12 7.81 23.31 46.64
C LEU A 12 8.42 21.98 46.17
N LYS A 13 7.92 20.83 46.67
CA LYS A 13 8.38 19.51 46.23
C LYS A 13 8.04 19.22 44.77
N TYR A 14 6.87 19.64 44.29
CA TYR A 14 6.50 19.52 42.88
C TYR A 14 7.33 20.44 41.97
N TRP A 15 7.58 21.68 42.41
CA TRP A 15 8.41 22.63 41.64
C TRP A 15 9.89 22.23 41.57
N VAL A 16 10.44 21.67 42.67
CA VAL A 16 11.81 21.14 42.68
C VAL A 16 11.93 19.86 41.85
N ALA A 17 10.93 18.97 41.85
CA ALA A 17 10.94 17.78 41.00
C ALA A 17 10.90 18.13 39.51
N GLU A 18 10.11 19.12 39.12
CA GLU A 18 9.99 19.58 37.73
C GLU A 18 11.26 20.31 37.25
N LYS A 19 11.93 21.06 38.13
CA LYS A 19 13.24 21.67 37.81
C LYS A 19 14.39 20.66 37.83
N CYS A 20 14.37 19.64 38.70
CA CYS A 20 15.38 18.57 38.71
C CYS A 20 15.26 17.63 37.51
N MET A 21 14.05 17.39 36.98
CA MET A 21 13.88 16.65 35.71
C MET A 21 14.45 17.42 34.52
N ASN A 22 14.24 18.75 34.47
CA ASN A 22 14.81 19.60 33.41
C ASN A 22 16.34 19.75 33.52
N LEU A 23 16.91 19.75 34.73
CA LEU A 23 18.38 19.77 34.92
C LEU A 23 19.03 18.42 34.60
N ARG A 24 18.38 17.28 34.90
CA ARG A 24 18.86 15.95 34.47
C ARG A 24 18.82 15.79 32.96
N TRP A 25 17.82 16.36 32.28
CA TRP A 25 17.74 16.37 30.83
C TRP A 25 18.82 17.25 30.17
N LEU A 26 19.15 18.40 30.76
CA LEU A 26 20.22 19.28 30.28
C LEU A 26 21.64 18.72 30.53
N ILE A 27 21.85 17.99 31.62
CA ILE A 27 23.15 17.39 31.97
C ILE A 27 23.40 16.07 31.22
N MET A 28 22.36 15.31 30.87
CA MET A 28 22.50 14.11 30.02
C MET A 28 22.79 14.46 28.54
N ASN A 29 22.29 15.58 28.03
CA ASN A 29 22.50 15.98 26.63
C ASN A 29 23.86 16.64 26.34
N ASN A 30 24.58 17.14 27.35
CA ASN A 30 25.88 17.81 27.15
C ASN A 30 27.13 16.92 27.33
N LYS A 31 26.96 15.63 27.66
CA LYS A 31 28.06 14.63 27.67
C LYS A 31 27.95 13.56 26.58
N CYS A 32 26.99 13.67 25.66
CA CYS A 32 26.80 12.73 24.56
C CYS A 32 27.35 13.21 23.20
N LEU A 33 27.89 14.43 23.09
CA LEU A 33 28.36 14.95 21.79
C LEU A 33 29.80 14.58 21.43
N LEU A 34 30.56 13.94 22.33
CA LEU A 34 31.98 13.56 22.12
C LEU A 34 32.25 12.05 22.28
N THR A 35 31.22 11.24 22.49
CA THR A 35 31.29 9.77 22.54
C THR A 35 30.53 9.10 21.39
N TRP A 36 30.04 9.90 20.44
CA TRP A 36 29.26 9.46 19.26
C TRP A 36 30.10 9.20 17.99
N ILE A 37 31.44 9.26 18.08
CA ILE A 37 32.35 9.03 16.93
C ILE A 37 33.26 7.78 17.11
N LYS A 38 33.14 7.02 18.21
CA LYS A 38 34.10 5.93 18.51
C LYS A 38 33.54 4.56 18.91
N LEU A 39 32.26 4.26 18.68
CA LEU A 39 31.69 2.94 19.01
C LEU A 39 30.86 2.31 17.87
N CYS A 40 31.43 2.25 16.67
CA CYS A 40 30.99 1.36 15.56
C CYS A 40 32.18 0.62 14.93
N VAL A 41 33.20 0.27 15.73
CA VAL A 41 34.33 -0.55 15.28
C VAL A 41 34.40 -1.76 16.20
N VAL A 42 34.59 -2.95 15.59
CA VAL A 42 34.70 -4.29 16.19
C VAL A 42 33.34 -4.96 16.45
N VAL A 43 32.82 -5.76 15.51
CA VAL A 43 33.06 -7.21 15.33
C VAL A 43 32.55 -7.58 13.92
N ASP A 44 33.45 -7.87 12.99
CA ASP A 44 33.15 -8.56 11.73
C ASP A 44 34.38 -9.38 11.31
N GLY A 45 34.14 -10.63 10.93
CA GLY A 45 35.13 -11.60 10.47
C GLY A 45 34.66 -13.01 10.85
N CYS A 46 34.67 -14.02 9.98
CA CYS A 46 35.23 -14.18 8.65
C CYS A 46 34.71 -15.54 8.15
N MET A 47 34.40 -15.72 6.86
CA MET A 47 34.91 -16.84 6.04
C MET A 47 34.36 -16.78 4.61
N ASP A 48 35.33 -16.79 3.69
CA ASP A 48 35.21 -16.76 2.23
C ASP A 48 35.42 -18.15 1.60
N ASN A 49 34.91 -18.25 0.37
CA ASN A 49 35.41 -18.94 -0.83
C ASN A 49 35.16 -20.44 -1.09
N LEU A 50 34.57 -20.70 -2.28
CA LEU A 50 35.10 -21.48 -3.43
C LEU A 50 33.96 -21.60 -4.48
N VAL A 51 33.91 -20.89 -5.61
CA VAL A 51 34.62 -20.98 -6.92
C VAL A 51 34.25 -22.16 -7.85
N SER A 52 33.63 -21.78 -9.00
CA SER A 52 33.66 -22.38 -10.37
C SER A 52 33.04 -23.77 -10.58
N SER A 53 32.61 -24.26 -11.75
CA SER A 53 32.61 -23.91 -13.19
C SER A 53 31.66 -24.98 -13.81
N SER A 54 30.86 -24.85 -14.88
CA SER A 54 31.21 -24.72 -16.30
C SER A 54 30.19 -25.52 -17.16
N ALA A 55 30.02 -25.07 -18.41
CA ALA A 55 29.60 -25.78 -19.64
C ALA A 55 28.13 -26.25 -19.82
N LEU A 56 27.38 -25.73 -20.80
CA LEU A 56 27.42 -25.99 -22.26
C LEU A 56 27.13 -27.44 -22.67
N VAL A 57 25.90 -27.70 -23.14
CA VAL A 57 25.64 -28.58 -24.30
C VAL A 57 24.52 -27.98 -25.14
N ALA A 58 24.78 -27.91 -26.44
CA ALA A 58 23.90 -27.41 -27.47
C ALA A 58 23.36 -28.57 -28.34
N ARG A 59 22.30 -28.25 -29.12
CA ARG A 59 21.75 -28.96 -30.30
C ARG A 59 20.89 -30.19 -29.95
N SER A 60 19.81 -30.50 -30.66
CA SER A 60 19.49 -30.27 -32.07
C SER A 60 17.98 -30.25 -32.34
N SER A 61 17.64 -29.54 -33.41
CA SER A 61 16.39 -29.49 -34.15
C SER A 61 16.05 -30.80 -34.87
N VAL A 62 14.77 -31.16 -34.95
CA VAL A 62 14.20 -31.84 -36.13
C VAL A 62 12.83 -31.23 -36.45
N SER A 63 12.79 -30.53 -37.57
CA SER A 63 11.59 -30.14 -38.30
C SER A 63 11.01 -31.34 -39.05
N LEU A 64 9.70 -31.57 -38.96
CA LEU A 64 8.97 -32.38 -39.92
C LEU A 64 7.90 -31.53 -40.58
N SER A 65 8.17 -31.20 -41.83
CA SER A 65 7.23 -30.60 -42.76
C SER A 65 6.39 -31.69 -43.40
N VAL A 66 5.06 -31.54 -43.36
CA VAL A 66 4.15 -32.29 -44.22
C VAL A 66 3.28 -31.28 -44.97
N ARG A 67 3.62 -31.08 -46.24
CA ARG A 67 2.73 -30.49 -47.24
C ARG A 67 1.83 -31.59 -47.79
N ARG A 68 0.52 -31.36 -47.86
CA ARG A 68 -0.28 -31.61 -49.09
C ARG A 68 -1.70 -31.00 -49.03
N ARG A 69 -1.89 -30.07 -49.96
CA ARG A 69 -3.04 -29.87 -50.89
C ARG A 69 -4.46 -29.76 -50.32
N SER A 70 -4.89 -28.50 -50.21
CA SER A 70 -6.04 -27.88 -50.90
C SER A 70 -7.10 -28.79 -51.55
N THR A 71 -8.32 -28.70 -51.06
CA THR A 71 -9.56 -28.71 -51.87
C THR A 71 -10.45 -27.55 -51.42
N ALA A 72 -11.09 -26.92 -52.39
CA ALA A 72 -11.87 -25.70 -52.25
C ALA A 72 -13.35 -25.97 -51.95
N ALA A 73 -14.00 -24.90 -51.48
CA ALA A 73 -15.42 -24.56 -51.57
C ALA A 73 -16.30 -24.86 -50.34
N ALA A 74 -16.62 -23.80 -49.59
CA ALA A 74 -18.00 -23.32 -49.39
C ALA A 74 -17.95 -21.91 -48.78
N LEU A 75 -18.44 -20.92 -49.53
CA LEU A 75 -18.62 -19.53 -49.10
C LEU A 75 -19.73 -19.47 -48.04
N ALA A 76 -19.34 -19.34 -46.78
CA ALA A 76 -20.17 -18.74 -45.76
C ALA A 76 -19.56 -17.37 -45.44
N GLN A 77 -20.31 -16.30 -45.70
CA GLN A 77 -19.95 -14.94 -45.29
C GLN A 77 -20.04 -14.86 -43.76
N THR A 78 -19.00 -15.33 -43.07
CA THR A 78 -18.71 -14.91 -41.71
C THR A 78 -18.00 -13.58 -41.82
N ALA A 79 -18.66 -12.50 -41.39
CA ALA A 79 -18.01 -11.23 -41.16
C ALA A 79 -16.73 -11.48 -40.34
N THR A 80 -15.58 -11.20 -40.94
CA THR A 80 -14.29 -11.14 -40.23
C THR A 80 -14.46 -10.17 -39.06
N PRO A 81 -14.09 -10.55 -37.83
CA PRO A 81 -13.97 -9.58 -36.76
C PRO A 81 -12.92 -8.58 -37.22
N GLU A 82 -13.31 -7.32 -37.43
CA GLU A 82 -12.35 -6.24 -37.52
C GLU A 82 -11.45 -6.34 -36.29
N THR A 83 -10.15 -6.51 -36.52
CA THR A 83 -9.13 -6.49 -35.48
C THR A 83 -9.32 -5.24 -34.62
N GLN A 84 -9.64 -5.43 -33.34
CA GLN A 84 -9.83 -4.38 -32.32
C GLN A 84 -8.60 -3.48 -32.10
N GLU A 85 -7.49 -3.71 -32.78
CA GLU A 85 -6.17 -3.13 -32.48
C GLU A 85 -6.01 -1.62 -32.80
N ASN A 86 -7.01 -0.92 -33.32
CA ASN A 86 -6.83 0.49 -33.76
C ASN A 86 -7.90 1.48 -33.30
N ARG A 87 -8.76 1.14 -32.33
CA ARG A 87 -9.69 2.11 -31.74
C ARG A 87 -9.00 2.84 -30.58
N LYS A 88 -9.01 4.18 -30.61
CA LYS A 88 -8.53 5.00 -29.49
C LYS A 88 -9.31 4.66 -28.21
N PRO A 89 -8.65 4.62 -27.04
CA PRO A 89 -9.33 4.32 -25.79
C PRO A 89 -10.32 5.44 -25.47
N LYS A 90 -11.59 5.06 -25.24
CA LYS A 90 -12.63 6.01 -24.85
C LYS A 90 -12.55 6.34 -23.36
N THR A 91 -12.33 5.31 -22.55
CA THR A 91 -12.27 5.44 -21.09
C THR A 91 -10.92 4.99 -20.56
N GLY A 92 -10.20 5.90 -19.91
CA GLY A 92 -8.93 5.62 -19.24
C GLY A 92 -9.13 5.39 -17.74
N ILE A 93 -8.59 4.30 -17.20
CA ILE A 93 -8.60 3.98 -15.78
C ILE A 93 -7.20 4.19 -15.21
N LEU A 94 -7.00 5.28 -14.47
CA LEU A 94 -5.74 5.58 -13.80
C LEU A 94 -5.68 4.86 -12.46
N MET A 95 -4.97 3.74 -12.39
CA MET A 95 -4.75 2.94 -11.18
C MET A 95 -3.69 3.60 -10.30
N LEU A 96 -4.13 4.20 -9.19
CA LEU A 96 -3.28 4.99 -8.29
C LEU A 96 -2.75 4.16 -7.12
N ASN A 97 -1.44 4.12 -6.96
CA ASN A 97 -0.78 3.53 -5.79
C ASN A 97 0.53 4.28 -5.50
N MET A 98 1.16 4.08 -4.35
CA MET A 98 2.49 4.62 -4.07
C MET A 98 3.57 4.04 -4.99
N GLY A 99 3.37 2.77 -5.40
CA GLY A 99 4.35 1.99 -6.14
C GLY A 99 5.51 1.51 -5.26
N GLY A 100 6.48 0.84 -5.87
CA GLY A 100 7.66 0.33 -5.19
C GLY A 100 8.81 0.15 -6.18
N PRO A 101 10.07 0.21 -5.72
CA PRO A 101 11.25 0.08 -6.58
C PRO A 101 11.28 -1.30 -7.23
N GLU A 102 11.30 -1.36 -8.57
CA GLU A 102 11.37 -2.63 -9.32
C GLU A 102 12.72 -3.32 -9.14
N LYS A 103 13.77 -2.53 -8.90
CA LYS A 103 15.12 -3.00 -8.66
C LYS A 103 15.76 -2.28 -7.48
N LEU A 104 16.82 -2.86 -6.93
CA LEU A 104 17.60 -2.26 -5.84
C LEU A 104 18.17 -0.87 -6.19
N GLU A 105 18.48 -0.61 -7.45
CA GLU A 105 18.96 0.69 -7.94
C GLU A 105 17.90 1.81 -7.82
N ASP A 106 16.62 1.46 -7.91
CA ASP A 106 15.50 2.42 -7.86
C ASP A 106 15.18 2.88 -6.43
N VAL A 107 15.72 2.20 -5.40
CA VAL A 107 15.39 2.44 -3.99
C VAL A 107 15.70 3.88 -3.57
N HIS A 108 16.82 4.45 -4.02
CA HIS A 108 17.17 5.82 -3.67
C HIS A 108 16.12 6.82 -4.16
N ASP A 109 15.73 6.72 -5.43
CA ASP A 109 14.79 7.66 -6.04
C ASP A 109 13.37 7.48 -5.50
N PHE A 110 12.98 6.23 -5.21
CA PHE A 110 11.76 5.93 -4.47
C PHE A 110 11.70 6.68 -3.13
N LEU A 111 12.73 6.50 -2.28
CA LEU A 111 12.80 7.15 -0.97
C LEU A 111 12.88 8.68 -1.10
N LEU A 112 13.61 9.18 -2.10
CA LEU A 112 13.73 10.61 -2.35
C LEU A 112 12.36 11.23 -2.61
N ARG A 113 11.56 10.67 -3.53
CA ARG A 113 10.21 11.18 -3.83
C ARG A 113 9.28 11.05 -2.62
N LEU A 114 9.38 9.95 -1.87
CA LEU A 114 8.61 9.71 -0.66
C LEU A 114 8.89 10.77 0.42
N PHE A 115 10.16 11.04 0.75
CA PHE A 115 10.51 12.03 1.78
C PHE A 115 10.35 13.48 1.30
N MET A 116 10.28 13.72 0.00
CA MET A 116 9.95 15.03 -0.57
C MET A 116 8.44 15.31 -0.61
N ASP A 117 7.59 14.31 -0.37
CA ASP A 117 6.15 14.46 -0.44
C ASP A 117 5.56 15.14 0.81
N THR A 118 5.18 16.40 0.65
CA THR A 118 4.58 17.22 1.71
C THR A 118 3.15 16.82 2.07
N ASP A 119 2.48 16.00 1.25
CA ASP A 119 1.15 15.44 1.57
C ASP A 119 1.24 14.22 2.50
N LEU A 120 2.31 13.43 2.34
CA LEU A 120 2.60 12.28 3.19
C LEU A 120 3.11 12.73 4.56
N MET A 121 4.17 13.54 4.58
CA MET A 121 4.78 14.04 5.81
C MET A 121 5.37 15.43 5.65
N LYS A 122 5.28 16.24 6.72
CA LYS A 122 5.87 17.58 6.76
C LYS A 122 7.16 17.53 7.59
N LEU A 123 8.28 17.75 6.93
CA LEU A 123 9.60 17.81 7.56
C LEU A 123 10.13 19.25 7.61
N PRO A 124 10.88 19.65 8.66
CA PRO A 124 11.56 20.93 8.64
C PRO A 124 12.61 20.94 7.53
N VAL A 125 12.60 21.99 6.70
CA VAL A 125 13.53 22.15 5.55
C VAL A 125 13.54 20.91 4.64
N GLN A 126 12.34 20.43 4.28
CA GLN A 126 12.11 19.17 3.56
C GLN A 126 12.96 19.01 2.29
N ASN A 127 13.22 20.09 1.56
CA ASN A 127 14.07 20.09 0.36
C ASN A 127 15.54 19.70 0.63
N LYS A 128 16.02 19.84 1.87
CA LYS A 128 17.36 19.40 2.29
C LYS A 128 17.32 18.11 3.09
N LEU A 129 16.36 18.02 4.02
CA LEU A 129 16.26 16.88 4.93
C LEU A 129 15.76 15.62 4.21
N GLY A 130 14.84 15.76 3.25
CA GLY A 130 14.33 14.64 2.46
C GLY A 130 15.43 13.89 1.71
N PRO A 131 16.24 14.55 0.86
CA PRO A 131 17.38 13.92 0.19
C PRO A 131 18.40 13.30 1.15
N PHE A 132 18.67 13.96 2.28
CA PHE A 132 19.58 13.42 3.29
C PHE A 132 19.05 12.12 3.92
N ILE A 133 17.78 12.09 4.32
CA ILE A 133 17.14 10.90 4.89
C ILE A 133 17.08 9.79 3.85
N ALA A 134 16.71 10.10 2.60
CA ALA A 134 16.67 9.13 1.51
C ALA A 134 18.03 8.43 1.36
N LYS A 135 19.12 9.20 1.14
CA LYS A 135 20.48 8.67 1.03
C LYS A 135 20.91 7.85 2.24
N ARG A 136 20.59 8.30 3.45
CA ARG A 136 20.93 7.58 4.69
C ARG A 136 20.18 6.25 4.82
N ARG A 137 18.91 6.20 4.40
CA ARG A 137 18.07 5.00 4.55
C ARG A 137 18.21 4.02 3.38
N THR A 138 18.67 4.46 2.21
CA THR A 138 18.81 3.62 1.01
C THR A 138 19.49 2.27 1.28
N PRO A 139 20.67 2.17 1.94
CA PRO A 139 21.34 0.89 2.09
C PRO A 139 20.50 -0.13 2.88
N LYS A 140 19.87 0.31 3.97
CA LYS A 140 18.98 -0.55 4.77
C LYS A 140 17.78 -1.03 3.95
N ILE A 141 17.15 -0.15 3.18
CA ILE A 141 15.96 -0.51 2.39
C ILE A 141 16.36 -1.41 1.21
N GLN A 142 17.54 -1.22 0.61
CA GLN A 142 18.08 -2.12 -0.42
C GLN A 142 18.29 -3.54 0.13
N GLU A 143 18.80 -3.68 1.36
CA GLU A 143 18.95 -4.97 2.00
C GLU A 143 17.59 -5.66 2.26
N GLN A 144 16.57 -4.90 2.64
CA GLN A 144 15.22 -5.47 2.80
C GLN A 144 14.64 -5.92 1.45
N TYR A 145 14.81 -5.14 0.39
CA TYR A 145 14.39 -5.55 -0.96
C TYR A 145 15.19 -6.73 -1.51
N SER A 146 16.48 -6.85 -1.18
CA SER A 146 17.29 -7.99 -1.64
C SER A 146 16.82 -9.31 -1.03
N LYS A 147 16.39 -9.28 0.24
CA LYS A 147 15.84 -10.46 0.95
C LYS A 147 14.52 -10.99 0.36
N ILE A 148 13.78 -10.16 -0.39
CA ILE A 148 12.49 -10.54 -0.99
C ILE A 148 12.57 -10.77 -2.51
N GLY A 149 13.78 -10.88 -3.07
CA GLY A 149 13.98 -11.16 -4.50
C GLY A 149 14.51 -9.98 -5.34
N GLY A 150 14.90 -8.87 -4.70
CA GLY A 150 15.63 -7.77 -5.35
C GLY A 150 14.78 -6.57 -5.79
N GLY A 151 13.48 -6.56 -5.52
CA GLY A 151 12.57 -5.48 -5.90
C GLY A 151 11.12 -5.73 -5.47
N SER A 152 10.27 -4.74 -5.68
CA SER A 152 8.84 -4.81 -5.40
C SER A 152 8.07 -5.44 -6.57
N PRO A 153 7.20 -6.44 -6.33
CA PRO A 153 6.38 -7.04 -7.38
C PRO A 153 5.13 -6.21 -7.71
N ILE A 154 4.94 -5.04 -7.09
CA ILE A 154 3.70 -4.26 -7.18
C ILE A 154 3.33 -3.87 -8.61
N LYS A 155 4.30 -3.54 -9.46
CA LYS A 155 4.04 -3.19 -10.86
C LYS A 155 3.53 -4.38 -11.65
N HIS A 156 4.15 -5.55 -11.47
CA HIS A 156 3.71 -6.79 -12.10
C HIS A 156 2.26 -7.12 -11.73
N TRP A 157 1.93 -7.09 -10.43
CA TRP A 157 0.58 -7.37 -9.97
C TRP A 157 -0.43 -6.32 -10.44
N THR A 158 -0.08 -5.04 -10.40
CA THR A 158 -0.96 -3.95 -10.87
C THR A 158 -1.25 -4.09 -12.36
N SER A 159 -0.25 -4.44 -13.19
CA SER A 159 -0.46 -4.70 -14.62
C SER A 159 -1.40 -5.89 -14.84
N LEU A 160 -1.15 -7.02 -14.18
CA LEU A 160 -1.98 -8.22 -14.31
C LEU A 160 -3.45 -7.94 -13.90
N GLN A 161 -3.63 -7.20 -12.81
CA GLN A 161 -4.94 -6.76 -12.33
C GLN A 161 -5.62 -5.81 -13.31
N GLY A 162 -4.87 -4.85 -13.87
CA GLY A 162 -5.35 -3.89 -14.86
C GLY A 162 -5.79 -4.56 -16.17
N GLU A 163 -5.01 -5.52 -16.66
CA GLU A 163 -5.33 -6.33 -17.85
C GLU A 163 -6.62 -7.13 -17.64
N GLY A 164 -6.73 -7.84 -16.51
CA GLY A 164 -7.93 -8.59 -16.16
C GLY A 164 -9.16 -7.70 -16.00
N MET A 165 -9.01 -6.54 -15.37
CA MET A 165 -10.06 -5.54 -15.20
C MET A 165 -10.56 -5.00 -16.54
N VAL A 166 -9.66 -4.57 -17.44
CA VAL A 166 -10.04 -4.01 -18.75
C VAL A 166 -10.79 -5.03 -19.60
N LYS A 167 -10.32 -6.29 -19.63
CA LYS A 167 -10.99 -7.35 -20.37
C LYS A 167 -12.45 -7.52 -19.93
N LEU A 168 -12.69 -7.54 -18.62
CA LEU A 168 -14.04 -7.65 -18.06
C LEU A 168 -14.87 -6.37 -18.32
N LEU A 169 -14.26 -5.18 -18.23
CA LEU A 169 -14.95 -3.92 -18.47
C LEU A 169 -15.44 -3.74 -19.90
N ASP A 170 -14.64 -4.16 -20.89
CA ASP A 170 -15.04 -4.11 -22.30
C ASP A 170 -16.27 -5.00 -22.59
N GLU A 171 -16.44 -6.10 -21.84
CA GLU A 171 -17.64 -6.94 -21.89
C GLU A 171 -18.81 -6.36 -21.08
N MET A 172 -18.54 -5.81 -19.89
CA MET A 172 -19.55 -5.32 -18.96
C MET A 172 -20.16 -3.96 -19.36
N SER A 173 -19.40 -3.10 -20.03
CA SER A 173 -19.75 -1.71 -20.36
C SER A 173 -19.31 -1.34 -21.79
N PRO A 174 -19.87 -1.98 -22.84
CA PRO A 174 -19.50 -1.74 -24.22
C PRO A 174 -19.70 -0.28 -24.68
N GLU A 175 -20.59 0.48 -24.02
CA GLU A 175 -20.85 1.90 -24.28
C GLU A 175 -19.69 2.84 -23.91
N THR A 176 -18.82 2.43 -22.98
CA THR A 176 -17.63 3.17 -22.53
C THR A 176 -16.33 2.55 -23.00
N ALA A 177 -16.39 1.42 -23.71
CA ALA A 177 -15.26 0.78 -24.38
C ALA A 177 -14.77 1.59 -25.61
N PRO A 178 -13.51 1.43 -26.06
CA PRO A 178 -12.46 0.61 -25.45
C PRO A 178 -11.95 1.21 -24.14
N HIS A 179 -11.80 0.37 -23.12
CA HIS A 179 -11.17 0.75 -21.86
C HIS A 179 -9.65 0.56 -21.95
N LYS A 180 -8.87 1.42 -21.29
CA LYS A 180 -7.43 1.23 -21.11
C LYS A 180 -7.05 1.59 -19.68
N PHE A 181 -6.28 0.73 -19.02
CA PHE A 181 -5.72 1.05 -17.71
C PHE A 181 -4.38 1.76 -17.87
N TYR A 182 -4.07 2.62 -16.91
CA TYR A 182 -2.81 3.34 -16.79
C TYR A 182 -2.34 3.22 -15.35
N ILE A 183 -1.06 2.92 -15.15
CA ILE A 183 -0.48 2.85 -13.80
C ILE A 183 0.00 4.25 -13.43
N GLY A 184 -0.51 4.80 -12.34
CA GLY A 184 -0.07 6.08 -11.78
C GLY A 184 0.57 5.88 -10.42
N PHE A 185 1.88 5.61 -10.40
CA PHE A 185 2.60 5.50 -9.14
C PHE A 185 3.00 6.86 -8.59
N ARG A 186 3.02 6.98 -7.26
CA ARG A 186 3.34 8.25 -6.61
C ARG A 186 4.85 8.51 -6.50
N TYR A 187 5.65 7.44 -6.34
CA TYR A 187 7.08 7.55 -5.99
C TYR A 187 8.04 6.80 -6.92
N VAL A 188 7.53 6.00 -7.86
CA VAL A 188 8.32 5.25 -8.85
C VAL A 188 7.69 5.33 -10.23
N GLN A 189 8.39 4.86 -11.26
CA GLN A 189 7.89 4.85 -12.62
C GLN A 189 6.88 3.70 -12.86
N PRO A 190 5.83 3.89 -13.68
CA PRO A 190 5.40 5.17 -14.27
C PRO A 190 4.80 6.11 -13.22
N LEU A 191 5.26 7.36 -13.17
CA LEU A 191 4.72 8.35 -12.24
C LEU A 191 3.29 8.77 -12.63
N THR A 192 2.55 9.30 -11.65
CA THR A 192 1.18 9.81 -11.85
C THR A 192 1.14 10.83 -12.99
N GLU A 193 2.12 11.73 -13.06
CA GLU A 193 2.24 12.75 -14.09
C GLU A 193 2.49 12.14 -15.48
N ASN A 194 3.32 11.09 -15.57
CA ASN A 194 3.58 10.39 -16.82
C ASN A 194 2.34 9.68 -17.35
N ALA A 195 1.55 9.08 -16.45
CA ALA A 195 0.30 8.43 -16.81
C ALA A 195 -0.74 9.44 -17.33
N ILE A 196 -0.86 10.61 -16.69
CA ILE A 196 -1.76 11.68 -17.18
C ILE A 196 -1.34 12.16 -18.57
N GLU A 197 -0.04 12.36 -18.80
CA GLU A 197 0.50 12.74 -20.11
C GLU A 197 0.19 11.69 -21.20
N GLU A 198 0.31 10.40 -20.87
CA GLU A 198 -0.06 9.31 -21.78
C GLU A 198 -1.56 9.29 -22.06
N MET A 199 -2.40 9.44 -21.04
CA MET A 199 -3.86 9.51 -21.20
C MET A 199 -4.29 10.66 -22.11
N GLU A 200 -3.67 11.85 -21.96
CA GLU A 200 -3.94 13.00 -22.83
C GLU A 200 -3.47 12.76 -24.27
N LYS A 201 -2.33 12.11 -24.45
CA LYS A 201 -1.79 11.77 -25.77
C LYS A 201 -2.67 10.75 -26.50
N ASP A 202 -3.22 9.80 -25.77
CA ASP A 202 -4.12 8.78 -26.31
C ASP A 202 -5.50 9.36 -26.69
N GLY A 203 -5.82 10.56 -26.22
CA GLY A 203 -7.09 11.23 -26.50
C GLY A 203 -8.27 10.61 -25.74
N VAL A 204 -8.02 10.14 -24.50
CA VAL A 204 -9.04 9.62 -23.60
C VAL A 204 -10.15 10.65 -23.39
N GLU A 205 -11.41 10.25 -23.56
CA GLU A 205 -12.57 11.13 -23.34
C GLU A 205 -12.92 11.21 -21.85
N ARG A 206 -12.97 10.05 -21.18
CA ARG A 206 -13.33 9.90 -19.77
C ARG A 206 -12.19 9.28 -18.97
N ALA A 207 -11.77 9.94 -17.90
CA ALA A 207 -10.73 9.48 -16.99
C ALA A 207 -11.29 9.11 -15.62
N VAL A 208 -10.99 7.91 -15.15
CA VAL A 208 -11.32 7.44 -13.79
C VAL A 208 -10.04 7.34 -12.98
N ALA A 209 -9.84 8.25 -12.03
CA ALA A 209 -8.83 8.12 -10.98
C ALA A 209 -9.28 6.99 -10.02
N PHE A 210 -8.67 5.82 -10.13
CA PHE A 210 -9.05 4.66 -9.34
C PHE A 210 -7.96 4.33 -8.32
N THR A 211 -8.21 4.70 -7.06
CA THR A 211 -7.28 4.32 -5.98
C THR A 211 -7.21 2.81 -5.82
N GLN A 212 -6.00 2.28 -5.68
CA GLN A 212 -5.76 0.87 -5.38
C GLN A 212 -5.71 0.61 -3.86
N TYR A 213 -6.00 1.63 -3.05
CA TYR A 213 -6.21 1.52 -1.60
C TYR A 213 -7.70 1.40 -1.29
N PRO A 214 -8.20 0.25 -0.78
CA PRO A 214 -9.61 0.13 -0.43
C PRO A 214 -10.03 1.16 0.63
N GLN A 215 -9.14 1.43 1.59
CA GLN A 215 -9.36 2.38 2.67
C GLN A 215 -8.66 3.71 2.37
N TYR A 216 -9.40 4.81 2.41
CA TYR A 216 -8.86 6.15 2.17
C TYR A 216 -7.97 6.61 3.33
N SER A 217 -6.77 7.06 3.02
CA SER A 217 -5.99 7.96 3.88
C SER A 217 -5.61 9.22 3.13
N CYS A 218 -5.51 10.35 3.83
CA CYS A 218 -4.94 11.56 3.23
C CYS A 218 -3.47 11.36 2.83
N SER A 219 -2.77 10.43 3.49
CA SER A 219 -1.36 10.12 3.23
C SER A 219 -1.15 9.16 2.06
N THR A 220 -2.20 8.48 1.57
CA THR A 220 -2.14 7.57 0.41
C THR A 220 -2.97 8.12 -0.74
N THR A 221 -4.26 7.75 -0.83
CA THR A 221 -5.19 8.25 -1.85
C THR A 221 -5.18 9.78 -1.92
N GLY A 222 -5.19 10.46 -0.77
CA GLY A 222 -5.14 11.93 -0.74
C GLY A 222 -3.91 12.52 -1.43
N SER A 223 -2.73 11.93 -1.25
CA SER A 223 -1.50 12.37 -1.94
C SER A 223 -1.57 12.14 -3.44
N SER A 224 -2.06 10.97 -3.88
CA SER A 224 -2.24 10.65 -5.31
C SER A 224 -3.23 11.60 -5.99
N LEU A 225 -4.37 11.90 -5.35
CA LEU A 225 -5.35 12.84 -5.90
C LEU A 225 -4.82 14.28 -5.94
N ASN A 226 -4.09 14.69 -4.90
CA ASN A 226 -3.43 15.99 -4.89
C ASN A 226 -2.38 16.10 -6.00
N ALA A 227 -1.69 15.00 -6.37
CA ALA A 227 -0.76 14.98 -7.49
C ALA A 227 -1.46 15.26 -8.84
N ILE A 228 -2.64 14.66 -9.07
CA ILE A 228 -3.46 14.95 -10.26
C ILE A 228 -3.84 16.44 -10.31
N TYR A 229 -4.33 16.98 -9.19
CA TYR A 229 -4.66 18.41 -9.12
C TYR A 229 -3.43 19.30 -9.38
N ARG A 230 -2.29 19.01 -8.75
CA ARG A 230 -1.06 19.78 -8.93
C ARG A 230 -0.51 19.73 -10.35
N TYR A 231 -0.65 18.60 -11.03
CA TYR A 231 -0.27 18.47 -12.43
C TYR A 231 -0.95 19.54 -13.29
N TYR A 232 -2.27 19.69 -13.16
CA TYR A 232 -3.02 20.71 -13.91
C TYR A 232 -2.78 22.13 -13.38
N SER A 233 -2.82 22.33 -12.06
CA SER A 233 -2.69 23.66 -11.46
C SER A 233 -1.33 24.30 -11.74
N ASN A 234 -0.24 23.51 -11.73
CA ASN A 234 1.10 24.02 -11.97
C ASN A 234 1.34 24.40 -13.44
N ARG A 235 0.60 23.77 -14.38
CA ARG A 235 0.68 24.07 -15.81
C ARG A 235 -0.28 25.20 -16.23
N GLY A 236 -1.26 25.54 -15.39
CA GLY A 236 -2.31 26.50 -15.74
C GLY A 236 -3.26 25.97 -16.84
N GLU A 237 -3.28 24.66 -17.05
CA GLU A 237 -4.07 23.99 -18.08
C GLU A 237 -5.35 23.39 -17.49
N ARG A 238 -6.43 23.38 -18.27
CA ARG A 238 -7.63 22.60 -17.93
C ARG A 238 -7.47 21.16 -18.44
N PRO A 239 -8.06 20.16 -17.76
CA PRO A 239 -8.07 18.80 -18.26
C PRO A 239 -8.67 18.70 -19.66
N LYS A 240 -8.04 17.91 -20.53
CA LYS A 240 -8.54 17.56 -21.87
C LYS A 240 -9.55 16.41 -21.86
N MET A 241 -9.79 15.82 -20.69
CA MET A 241 -10.65 14.67 -20.45
C MET A 241 -11.53 14.91 -19.22
N SER A 242 -12.72 14.30 -19.19
CA SER A 242 -13.64 14.40 -18.05
C SER A 242 -13.18 13.48 -16.92
N TRP A 243 -12.82 14.06 -15.78
CA TRP A 243 -12.34 13.31 -14.62
C TRP A 243 -13.47 12.85 -13.72
N SER A 244 -13.29 11.67 -13.14
CA SER A 244 -14.03 11.17 -11.99
C SER A 244 -13.10 10.33 -11.12
N VAL A 245 -13.51 9.99 -9.91
CA VAL A 245 -12.66 9.28 -8.96
C VAL A 245 -13.43 8.23 -8.18
N ILE A 246 -12.84 7.04 -8.11
CA ILE A 246 -13.16 6.01 -7.13
C ILE A 246 -12.13 6.18 -6.01
N ASP A 247 -12.47 6.95 -4.99
CA ASP A 247 -11.54 7.36 -3.94
C ASP A 247 -11.46 6.39 -2.75
N ARG A 248 -12.42 5.47 -2.62
CA ARG A 248 -12.45 4.45 -1.55
C ARG A 248 -13.43 3.34 -1.88
N TRP A 249 -13.21 2.16 -1.30
CA TRP A 249 -14.03 0.96 -1.51
C TRP A 249 -13.84 -0.09 -0.38
N PRO A 250 -13.86 0.30 0.90
CA PRO A 250 -13.41 -0.54 2.02
C PRO A 250 -14.31 -1.76 2.30
N THR A 251 -15.56 -1.72 1.84
CA THR A 251 -16.56 -2.76 2.15
C THR A 251 -17.19 -3.35 0.89
N HIS A 252 -16.48 -3.29 -0.24
CA HIS A 252 -16.95 -3.90 -1.47
C HIS A 252 -17.20 -5.40 -1.27
N PRO A 253 -18.38 -5.95 -1.62
CA PRO A 253 -18.71 -7.35 -1.31
C PRO A 253 -17.68 -8.35 -1.86
N LEU A 254 -17.20 -8.15 -3.09
CA LEU A 254 -16.20 -9.03 -3.69
C LEU A 254 -14.81 -8.89 -3.06
N LEU A 255 -14.45 -7.71 -2.51
CA LEU A 255 -13.21 -7.56 -1.74
C LEU A 255 -13.27 -8.38 -0.45
N VAL A 256 -14.40 -8.30 0.25
CA VAL A 256 -14.66 -9.05 1.48
C VAL A 256 -14.61 -10.55 1.21
N GLU A 257 -15.17 -10.99 0.09
CA GLU A 257 -15.09 -12.38 -0.37
C GLU A 257 -13.65 -12.83 -0.60
N CYS A 258 -12.84 -12.06 -1.33
CA CYS A 258 -11.43 -12.39 -1.56
C CYS A 258 -10.66 -12.58 -0.24
N PHE A 259 -10.84 -11.67 0.72
CA PHE A 259 -10.19 -11.81 2.03
C PHE A 259 -10.69 -13.03 2.81
N ALA A 260 -12.01 -13.26 2.84
CA ALA A 260 -12.59 -14.40 3.53
C ALA A 260 -12.10 -15.73 2.94
N ASP A 261 -11.99 -15.83 1.61
CA ASP A 261 -11.45 -17.01 0.92
C ASP A 261 -9.98 -17.25 1.27
N HIS A 262 -9.15 -16.20 1.21
CA HIS A 262 -7.72 -16.31 1.53
C HIS A 262 -7.49 -16.71 3.00
N ILE A 263 -8.27 -16.14 3.92
CA ILE A 263 -8.22 -16.51 5.34
C ILE A 263 -8.66 -17.96 5.54
N SER A 264 -9.77 -18.37 4.94
CA SER A 264 -10.28 -19.74 5.06
C SER A 264 -9.29 -20.77 4.52
N ASN A 265 -8.67 -20.47 3.37
CA ASN A 265 -7.65 -21.32 2.76
C ASN A 265 -6.40 -21.43 3.65
N GLU A 266 -5.98 -20.35 4.31
CA GLU A 266 -4.81 -20.38 5.19
C GLU A 266 -5.11 -21.07 6.52
N LEU A 267 -6.31 -20.92 7.08
CA LEU A 267 -6.76 -21.64 8.28
C LEU A 267 -6.77 -23.15 8.07
N GLN A 268 -7.09 -23.63 6.87
CA GLN A 268 -7.04 -25.06 6.55
C GLN A 268 -5.63 -25.65 6.64
N LYS A 269 -4.58 -24.82 6.51
CA LYS A 269 -3.17 -25.23 6.59
C LYS A 269 -2.64 -25.31 8.02
N PHE A 270 -3.41 -24.88 9.03
CA PHE A 270 -3.10 -25.15 10.44
C PHE A 270 -3.49 -26.59 10.82
N PRO A 271 -2.83 -27.19 11.82
CA PRO A 271 -3.24 -28.48 12.38
C PRO A 271 -4.72 -28.44 12.79
N GLU A 272 -5.46 -29.51 12.49
CA GLU A 272 -6.91 -29.57 12.70
C GLU A 272 -7.29 -29.34 14.17
N ASP A 273 -6.50 -29.88 15.11
CA ASP A 273 -6.67 -29.74 16.56
C ASP A 273 -6.33 -28.33 17.09
N LYS A 274 -5.69 -27.49 16.28
CA LYS A 274 -5.29 -26.12 16.62
C LYS A 274 -6.11 -25.05 15.91
N ARG A 275 -6.81 -25.41 14.83
CA ARG A 275 -7.48 -24.47 13.91
C ARG A 275 -8.46 -23.52 14.62
N ASP A 276 -9.22 -24.02 15.59
CA ASP A 276 -10.20 -23.22 16.34
C ASP A 276 -9.53 -22.26 17.36
N ASP A 277 -8.28 -22.53 17.77
CA ASP A 277 -7.51 -21.67 18.68
C ASP A 277 -6.73 -20.56 17.96
N VAL A 278 -6.65 -20.62 16.62
CA VAL A 278 -5.94 -19.62 15.81
C VAL A 278 -6.50 -18.22 16.06
N VAL A 279 -5.62 -17.27 16.38
CA VAL A 279 -5.96 -15.86 16.49
C VAL A 279 -5.65 -15.16 15.17
N ILE A 280 -6.67 -14.53 14.58
CA ILE A 280 -6.52 -13.75 13.34
C ILE A 280 -6.06 -12.33 13.69
N LEU A 281 -4.89 -11.94 13.19
CA LEU A 281 -4.33 -10.60 13.34
C LEU A 281 -4.41 -9.88 11.99
N PHE A 282 -5.43 -9.02 11.85
CA PHE A 282 -5.51 -8.10 10.73
C PHE A 282 -4.46 -7.01 10.92
N SER A 283 -3.42 -7.03 10.10
CA SER A 283 -2.30 -6.09 10.15
C SER A 283 -2.47 -5.04 9.05
N ALA A 284 -2.53 -3.77 9.46
CA ALA A 284 -2.61 -2.61 8.59
C ALA A 284 -1.45 -1.66 8.87
N HIS A 285 -1.04 -0.85 7.90
CA HIS A 285 0.03 0.12 8.15
C HIS A 285 -0.40 1.18 9.16
N SER A 286 0.43 1.43 10.17
CA SER A 286 0.12 2.41 11.18
C SER A 286 0.15 3.84 10.63
N LEU A 287 -0.49 4.77 11.34
CA LEU A 287 -0.42 6.21 11.08
C LEU A 287 0.13 6.93 12.31
N PRO A 288 0.90 8.02 12.14
CA PRO A 288 1.26 8.89 13.25
C PRO A 288 0.00 9.41 13.95
N MET A 289 -0.01 9.49 15.28
CA MET A 289 -1.18 9.96 16.02
C MET A 289 -1.58 11.39 15.65
N ALA A 290 -0.64 12.23 15.20
CA ALA A 290 -0.95 13.55 14.66
C ALA A 290 -1.84 13.50 13.40
N VAL A 291 -1.67 12.47 12.55
CA VAL A 291 -2.49 12.22 11.37
C VAL A 291 -3.86 11.67 11.77
N VAL A 292 -3.91 10.73 12.71
CA VAL A 292 -5.18 10.22 13.25
C VAL A 292 -6.00 11.33 13.89
N ASN A 293 -5.38 12.11 14.77
CA ASN A 293 -6.04 13.16 15.55
C ASN A 293 -6.50 14.36 14.72
N ARG A 294 -5.93 14.58 13.51
CA ARG A 294 -6.49 15.58 12.58
C ARG A 294 -7.80 15.13 11.91
N GLY A 295 -8.17 13.86 12.07
CA GLY A 295 -9.38 13.23 11.54
C GLY A 295 -9.17 12.53 10.20
N ASP A 296 -8.07 11.79 10.04
CA ASP A 296 -7.88 10.90 8.90
C ASP A 296 -8.88 9.73 8.97
N PRO A 297 -9.62 9.39 7.89
CA PRO A 297 -10.69 8.39 7.94
C PRO A 297 -10.17 6.94 7.94
N TYR A 298 -8.89 6.74 7.62
CA TYR A 298 -8.29 5.42 7.41
C TYR A 298 -8.55 4.42 8.56
N PRO A 299 -8.36 4.75 9.85
CA PRO A 299 -8.56 3.76 10.90
C PRO A 299 -10.00 3.22 10.97
N GLN A 300 -10.98 4.09 10.70
CA GLN A 300 -12.39 3.71 10.68
C GLN A 300 -12.71 2.82 9.48
N GLU A 301 -12.18 3.14 8.30
CA GLU A 301 -12.40 2.35 7.08
C GLU A 301 -11.73 0.97 7.13
N VAL A 302 -10.54 0.87 7.73
CA VAL A 302 -9.88 -0.42 8.01
C VAL A 302 -10.72 -1.23 8.99
N GLY A 303 -11.19 -0.63 10.07
CA GLY A 303 -12.10 -1.29 11.02
C GLY A 303 -13.38 -1.81 10.35
N ALA A 304 -13.96 -1.04 9.42
CA ALA A 304 -15.12 -1.46 8.64
C ALA A 304 -14.81 -2.66 7.72
N THR A 305 -13.64 -2.68 7.08
CA THR A 305 -13.18 -3.81 6.25
C THR A 305 -13.06 -5.08 7.09
N VAL A 306 -12.35 -4.99 8.22
CA VAL A 306 -12.15 -6.10 9.17
C VAL A 306 -13.50 -6.66 9.64
N GLN A 307 -14.42 -5.78 10.03
CA GLN A 307 -15.72 -6.18 10.53
C GLN A 307 -16.50 -6.98 9.46
N ARG A 308 -16.52 -6.51 8.21
CA ARG A 308 -17.21 -7.20 7.11
C ARG A 308 -16.58 -8.55 6.78
N VAL A 309 -15.26 -8.66 6.84
CA VAL A 309 -14.56 -9.94 6.65
C VAL A 309 -14.93 -10.92 7.74
N MET A 310 -14.93 -10.50 9.01
CA MET A 310 -15.28 -11.39 10.12
C MET A 310 -16.76 -11.80 10.12
N GLU A 311 -17.66 -10.92 9.70
CA GLU A 311 -19.08 -11.25 9.46
C GLU A 311 -19.21 -12.31 8.36
N ARG A 312 -18.48 -12.16 7.24
CA ARG A 312 -18.47 -13.13 6.14
C ARG A 312 -17.92 -14.50 6.54
N LEU A 313 -16.96 -14.53 7.47
CA LEU A 313 -16.38 -15.74 8.06
C LEU A 313 -17.26 -16.35 9.17
N GLY A 314 -18.40 -15.73 9.51
CA GLY A 314 -19.28 -16.22 10.57
C GLY A 314 -18.62 -16.17 11.96
N HIS A 315 -17.64 -15.28 12.15
CA HIS A 315 -16.85 -15.17 13.39
C HIS A 315 -16.22 -16.50 13.85
N CYS A 316 -15.76 -17.33 12.91
CA CYS A 316 -15.19 -18.65 13.19
C CYS A 316 -13.99 -18.65 14.16
N ASN A 317 -13.22 -17.55 14.21
CA ASN A 317 -12.04 -17.41 15.05
C ASN A 317 -11.99 -16.04 15.76
N PRO A 318 -11.31 -15.94 16.91
CA PRO A 318 -11.05 -14.65 17.55
C PRO A 318 -10.09 -13.81 16.70
N TYR A 319 -10.30 -12.49 16.70
CA TYR A 319 -9.48 -11.57 15.91
C TYR A 319 -9.10 -10.28 16.62
N ARG A 320 -8.06 -9.61 16.12
CA ARG A 320 -7.70 -8.23 16.45
C ARG A 320 -7.26 -7.48 15.20
N LEU A 321 -7.58 -6.19 15.16
CA LEU A 321 -6.95 -5.22 14.26
C LEU A 321 -5.72 -4.64 14.96
N VAL A 322 -4.57 -4.76 14.30
CA VAL A 322 -3.26 -4.32 14.77
C VAL A 322 -2.56 -3.50 13.70
N TRP A 323 -1.52 -2.75 14.07
CA TRP A 323 -0.87 -1.79 13.19
C TRP A 323 0.64 -2.04 13.09
N GLN A 324 1.17 -2.09 11.87
CA GLN A 324 2.58 -2.38 11.59
C GLN A 324 3.36 -1.14 11.13
N SER A 325 4.67 -1.32 10.94
CA SER A 325 5.56 -0.36 10.27
C SER A 325 5.70 1.01 10.95
N ARG A 326 5.68 1.07 12.30
CA ARG A 326 6.02 2.30 13.04
C ARG A 326 7.46 2.73 12.76
N VAL A 327 7.64 3.97 12.31
CA VAL A 327 8.97 4.57 12.11
C VAL A 327 9.22 5.80 12.97
N GLY A 328 10.39 5.84 13.58
CA GLY A 328 10.84 6.97 14.40
C GLY A 328 10.20 7.03 15.81
N PRO A 329 10.54 8.06 16.59
CA PRO A 329 10.22 8.12 18.03
C PRO A 329 8.84 8.71 18.35
N MET A 330 8.09 9.16 17.34
CA MET A 330 6.78 9.80 17.54
C MET A 330 5.72 8.78 17.97
N ALA A 331 4.58 9.24 18.48
CA ALA A 331 3.45 8.37 18.78
C ALA A 331 2.73 7.94 17.51
N TRP A 332 2.41 6.65 17.40
CA TRP A 332 1.71 6.03 16.29
C TRP A 332 0.46 5.29 16.78
N LEU A 333 -0.48 5.06 15.87
CA LEU A 333 -1.67 4.29 16.14
C LEU A 333 -1.29 2.85 16.52
N GLY A 334 -1.79 2.41 17.66
CA GLY A 334 -1.54 1.07 18.20
C GLY A 334 -2.83 0.24 18.33
N PRO A 335 -2.71 -1.01 18.79
CA PRO A 335 -1.46 -1.65 19.24
C PRO A 335 -0.54 -2.08 18.09
N GLN A 336 0.77 -2.19 18.34
CA GLN A 336 1.75 -2.56 17.31
C GLN A 336 1.75 -4.08 17.04
N THR A 337 1.88 -4.49 15.78
CA THR A 337 1.80 -5.91 15.38
C THR A 337 2.85 -6.77 16.09
N ASP A 338 4.10 -6.33 16.16
CA ASP A 338 5.19 -6.97 16.90
C ASP A 338 4.89 -7.13 18.40
N GLU A 339 4.49 -6.05 19.06
CA GLU A 339 4.17 -6.03 20.49
C GLU A 339 2.97 -6.94 20.80
N VAL A 340 1.98 -7.03 19.89
CA VAL A 340 0.81 -7.91 20.05
C VAL A 340 1.17 -9.39 19.85
N ILE A 341 1.99 -9.73 18.84
CA ILE A 341 2.45 -11.10 18.64
C ILE A 341 3.15 -11.59 19.91
N LYS A 342 4.11 -10.82 20.42
CA LYS A 342 4.81 -11.14 21.68
C LYS A 342 3.84 -11.27 22.86
N GLY A 343 2.96 -10.27 23.05
CA GLY A 343 2.02 -10.26 24.15
C GLY A 343 1.00 -11.41 24.13
N LEU A 344 0.59 -11.87 22.95
CA LEU A 344 -0.28 -13.04 22.79
C LEU A 344 0.46 -14.33 23.12
N CYS A 345 1.70 -14.48 22.68
CA CYS A 345 2.53 -15.64 22.98
C CYS A 345 2.78 -15.80 24.48
N GLU A 346 3.11 -14.69 25.17
CA GLU A 346 3.25 -14.65 26.63
C GLU A 346 1.97 -15.07 27.38
N ARG A 347 0.81 -14.94 26.73
CA ARG A 347 -0.51 -15.32 27.25
C ARG A 347 -0.99 -16.69 26.73
N GLY A 348 -0.08 -17.47 26.15
CA GLY A 348 -0.34 -18.84 25.69
C GLY A 348 -1.02 -18.95 24.31
N LYS A 349 -1.24 -17.85 23.60
CA LYS A 349 -1.77 -17.87 22.23
C LYS A 349 -0.62 -18.01 21.24
N LYS A 350 -0.43 -19.23 20.74
CA LYS A 350 0.72 -19.64 19.93
C LYS A 350 0.40 -19.97 18.48
N ASN A 351 -0.86 -19.81 18.06
CA ASN A 351 -1.32 -20.05 16.70
C ASN A 351 -1.87 -18.74 16.14
N LEU A 352 -1.12 -18.11 15.23
CA LEU A 352 -1.38 -16.75 14.76
C LEU A 352 -1.49 -16.72 13.23
N LEU A 353 -2.55 -16.11 12.71
CA LEU A 353 -2.75 -15.85 11.29
C LEU A 353 -2.68 -14.35 11.01
N LEU A 354 -1.63 -13.90 10.34
CA LEU A 354 -1.44 -12.52 9.90
C LEU A 354 -2.23 -12.27 8.61
N VAL A 355 -3.01 -11.19 8.56
CA VAL A 355 -3.81 -10.83 7.37
C VAL A 355 -3.44 -9.40 6.92
N PRO A 356 -2.83 -9.22 5.73
CA PRO A 356 -2.56 -7.90 5.18
C PRO A 356 -3.84 -7.24 4.67
N ILE A 357 -4.55 -6.52 5.55
CA ILE A 357 -5.94 -6.09 5.29
C ILE A 357 -6.06 -4.77 4.50
N ALA A 358 -4.98 -3.99 4.44
CA ALA A 358 -4.99 -2.63 3.89
C ALA A 358 -4.17 -2.46 2.61
N PHE A 359 -3.64 -3.55 2.06
CA PHE A 359 -2.91 -3.59 0.79
C PHE A 359 -3.29 -4.84 0.02
N THR A 360 -3.35 -4.73 -1.30
CA THR A 360 -3.96 -5.75 -2.18
C THR A 360 -2.94 -6.64 -2.89
N SER A 361 -1.67 -6.23 -2.96
CA SER A 361 -0.60 -6.98 -3.62
C SER A 361 0.57 -7.15 -2.67
N ASP A 362 1.38 -8.18 -2.89
CA ASP A 362 2.62 -8.33 -2.13
C ASP A 362 3.56 -7.13 -2.34
N HIS A 363 4.20 -6.71 -1.26
CA HIS A 363 5.09 -5.56 -1.17
C HIS A 363 6.08 -5.81 -0.02
N ILE A 364 7.01 -4.89 0.20
CA ILE A 364 8.07 -5.08 1.19
C ILE A 364 7.51 -5.34 2.58
N GLU A 365 6.38 -4.72 2.93
CA GLU A 365 5.78 -4.86 4.24
C GLU A 365 4.99 -6.17 4.43
N THR A 366 4.72 -6.94 3.37
CA THR A 366 4.25 -8.34 3.50
C THR A 366 5.41 -9.32 3.47
N LEU A 367 6.24 -9.24 2.42
CA LEU A 367 7.29 -10.22 2.15
C LEU A 367 8.49 -10.13 3.10
N HIS A 368 8.77 -8.94 3.64
CA HIS A 368 9.86 -8.76 4.59
C HIS A 368 9.34 -8.64 6.02
N GLU A 369 8.46 -7.67 6.29
CA GLU A 369 8.03 -7.40 7.67
C GLU A 369 7.17 -8.54 8.24
N LEU A 370 6.11 -8.96 7.55
CA LEU A 370 5.27 -10.06 8.05
C LEU A 370 5.95 -11.43 7.95
N ASP A 371 6.56 -11.77 6.82
CA ASP A 371 7.10 -13.11 6.61
C ASP A 371 8.47 -13.34 7.29
N ILE A 372 9.37 -12.35 7.28
CA ILE A 372 10.73 -12.50 7.82
C ILE A 372 10.81 -11.92 9.24
N GLU A 373 10.53 -10.63 9.41
CA GLU A 373 10.71 -9.99 10.73
C GLU A 373 9.75 -10.58 11.77
N TYR A 374 8.47 -10.74 11.44
CA TYR A 374 7.48 -11.26 12.38
C TYR A 374 7.33 -12.78 12.31
N GLY A 375 7.23 -13.33 11.10
CA GLY A 375 6.98 -14.76 10.88
C GLY A 375 8.15 -15.65 11.29
N GLN A 376 9.38 -15.26 10.93
CA GLN A 376 10.57 -16.05 11.24
C GLN A 376 11.21 -15.58 12.55
N VAL A 377 11.68 -14.33 12.60
CA VAL A 377 12.52 -13.86 13.72
C VAL A 377 11.71 -13.76 15.01
N LEU A 378 10.64 -12.94 15.04
CA LEU A 378 9.86 -12.73 16.25
C LEU A 378 9.08 -13.98 16.68
N GLY A 379 8.60 -14.76 15.71
CA GLY A 379 7.90 -16.02 15.96
C GLY A 379 8.77 -17.03 16.71
N GLU A 380 10.01 -17.21 16.27
CA GLU A 380 10.99 -18.07 16.94
C GLU A 380 11.36 -17.55 18.33
N GLU A 381 11.62 -16.25 18.48
CA GLU A 381 11.96 -15.62 19.76
C GLU A 381 10.83 -15.77 20.81
N CYS A 382 9.57 -15.70 20.38
CA CYS A 382 8.41 -15.75 21.27
C CYS A 382 7.88 -17.17 21.52
N GLY A 383 8.43 -18.19 20.84
CA GLY A 383 7.96 -19.57 20.95
C GLY A 383 6.56 -19.80 20.37
N VAL A 384 6.27 -19.14 19.24
CA VAL A 384 5.07 -19.38 18.43
C VAL A 384 5.08 -20.83 17.91
N GLU A 385 3.97 -21.55 18.05
CA GLU A 385 3.81 -22.90 17.48
C GLU A 385 3.57 -22.82 15.98
N ASN A 386 2.65 -21.97 15.55
CA ASN A 386 2.33 -21.74 14.16
C ASN A 386 2.04 -20.27 13.90
N ILE A 387 2.84 -19.62 13.04
CA ILE A 387 2.55 -18.31 12.48
C ILE A 387 2.46 -18.43 10.96
N ARG A 388 1.36 -17.94 10.41
CA ARG A 388 1.12 -17.97 8.96
C ARG A 388 0.63 -16.60 8.52
N ARG A 389 0.77 -16.31 7.23
CA ARG A 389 0.23 -15.11 6.60
C ARG A 389 -0.76 -15.52 5.52
N ALA A 390 -1.94 -14.89 5.51
CA ALA A 390 -2.87 -15.02 4.41
C ALA A 390 -2.27 -14.40 3.14
N GLU A 391 -2.44 -15.07 2.00
CA GLU A 391 -1.92 -14.57 0.72
C GLU A 391 -2.48 -13.18 0.41
N SER A 392 -1.66 -12.31 -0.17
CA SER A 392 -2.13 -11.04 -0.73
C SER A 392 -3.10 -11.31 -1.89
N LEU A 393 -3.96 -10.35 -2.25
CA LEU A 393 -4.98 -10.56 -3.28
C LEU A 393 -4.37 -10.82 -4.68
N ASN A 394 -3.20 -10.21 -4.96
CA ASN A 394 -2.32 -10.52 -6.10
C ASN A 394 -3.10 -10.79 -7.40
N GLY A 395 -2.89 -11.95 -8.02
CA GLY A 395 -3.53 -12.37 -9.27
C GLY A 395 -4.88 -13.09 -9.10
N ASN A 396 -5.55 -12.97 -7.95
CA ASN A 396 -6.84 -13.62 -7.75
C ASN A 396 -7.86 -13.13 -8.80
N PRO A 397 -8.44 -14.02 -9.64
CA PRO A 397 -9.42 -13.62 -10.65
C PRO A 397 -10.68 -12.93 -10.09
N LEU A 398 -11.10 -13.29 -8.87
CA LEU A 398 -12.20 -12.63 -8.18
C LEU A 398 -11.83 -11.18 -7.81
N PHE A 399 -10.56 -10.92 -7.53
CA PHE A 399 -10.08 -9.55 -7.29
C PHE A 399 -10.07 -8.72 -8.58
N MET A 400 -9.67 -9.29 -9.72
CA MET A 400 -9.79 -8.61 -11.02
C MET A 400 -11.26 -8.27 -11.34
N LYS A 401 -12.18 -9.21 -11.04
CA LYS A 401 -13.62 -8.98 -11.13
C LYS A 401 -14.10 -7.88 -10.18
N THR A 402 -13.54 -7.81 -8.96
CA THR A 402 -13.81 -6.74 -7.99
C THR A 402 -13.48 -5.36 -8.57
N LEU A 403 -12.31 -5.22 -9.19
CA LEU A 403 -11.89 -3.97 -9.81
C LEU A 403 -12.82 -3.57 -10.97
N ALA A 404 -13.19 -4.53 -11.82
CA ALA A 404 -14.12 -4.29 -12.92
C ALA A 404 -15.53 -3.90 -12.41
N ASP A 405 -16.04 -4.56 -11.38
CA ASP A 405 -17.35 -4.27 -10.79
C ASP A 405 -17.41 -2.87 -10.16
N LEU A 406 -16.33 -2.45 -9.49
CA LEU A 406 -16.17 -1.10 -8.95
C LEU A 406 -16.22 -0.04 -10.05
N VAL A 407 -15.43 -0.21 -11.11
CA VAL A 407 -15.39 0.74 -12.23
C VAL A 407 -16.71 0.77 -12.97
N HIS A 408 -17.32 -0.39 -13.23
CA HIS A 408 -18.63 -0.49 -13.88
C HIS A 408 -19.72 0.24 -13.09
N SER A 409 -19.79 -0.03 -11.77
CA SER A 409 -20.74 0.62 -10.87
C SER A 409 -20.54 2.13 -10.83
N HIS A 410 -19.27 2.58 -10.80
CA HIS A 410 -18.91 3.99 -10.83
C HIS A 410 -19.37 4.67 -12.11
N LEU A 411 -19.05 4.08 -13.27
CA LEU A 411 -19.44 4.60 -14.59
C LEU A 411 -20.97 4.72 -14.74
N LYS A 412 -21.72 3.75 -14.22
CA LYS A 412 -23.19 3.76 -14.20
C LYS A 412 -23.79 4.78 -13.23
N SER A 413 -23.16 5.00 -12.09
CA SER A 413 -23.68 5.89 -11.05
C SER A 413 -23.74 7.35 -11.49
N ASN A 414 -22.89 7.73 -12.44
CA ASN A 414 -22.68 9.10 -12.89
C ASN A 414 -22.43 10.08 -11.72
N VAL A 415 -21.69 9.63 -10.71
CA VAL A 415 -21.24 10.44 -9.58
C VAL A 415 -19.72 10.66 -9.73
N PRO A 416 -19.22 11.91 -9.65
CA PRO A 416 -17.81 12.17 -9.94
C PRO A 416 -16.87 11.73 -8.80
N CYS A 417 -17.36 11.64 -7.57
CA CYS A 417 -16.59 11.21 -6.40
C CYS A 417 -17.50 10.71 -5.26
N SER A 418 -16.94 10.03 -4.25
CA SER A 418 -17.72 9.66 -3.07
C SER A 418 -18.18 10.89 -2.27
N ARG A 419 -19.30 10.74 -1.54
CA ARG A 419 -19.77 11.77 -0.59
C ARG A 419 -18.74 12.08 0.51
N GLN A 420 -17.90 11.11 0.88
CA GLN A 420 -16.85 11.35 1.87
C GLN A 420 -15.71 12.19 1.31
N LEU A 421 -15.44 12.14 0.00
CA LEU A 421 -14.41 12.99 -0.59
C LEU A 421 -14.75 14.48 -0.45
N THR A 422 -16.03 14.87 -0.43
CA THR A 422 -16.41 16.27 -0.26
C THR A 422 -16.13 16.82 1.15
N LEU A 423 -15.85 15.94 2.12
CA LEU A 423 -15.53 16.31 3.49
C LEU A 423 -14.00 16.28 3.72
N ARG A 424 -13.43 17.41 4.16
CA ARG A 424 -12.03 17.46 4.61
C ARG A 424 -11.91 16.93 6.03
N CYS A 425 -10.73 16.42 6.38
CA CYS A 425 -10.40 16.19 7.78
C CYS A 425 -10.72 17.45 8.61
N PRO A 426 -11.39 17.33 9.76
CA PRO A 426 -11.81 18.47 10.58
C PRO A 426 -10.68 19.47 10.92
N LEU A 427 -9.45 18.97 11.10
CA LEU A 427 -8.27 19.80 11.42
C LEU A 427 -7.26 19.82 10.26
N CYS A 428 -7.73 19.78 9.02
CA CYS A 428 -6.88 19.79 7.83
C CYS A 428 -6.13 21.13 7.68
N THR A 429 -4.79 21.09 7.67
CA THR A 429 -3.92 22.27 7.47
C THR A 429 -3.31 22.36 6.06
N ASN A 430 -3.66 21.45 5.15
CA ASN A 430 -3.13 21.44 3.78
C ASN A 430 -4.13 22.11 2.83
N PRO A 431 -3.82 23.30 2.25
CA PRO A 431 -4.75 24.02 1.40
C PRO A 431 -5.13 23.23 0.13
N THR A 432 -4.18 22.48 -0.43
CA THR A 432 -4.37 21.62 -1.62
C THR A 432 -5.56 20.68 -1.46
N CYS A 433 -5.78 20.16 -0.25
CA CYS A 433 -6.86 19.20 0.01
C CYS A 433 -8.27 19.77 -0.22
N GLY A 434 -8.47 21.10 -0.16
CA GLY A 434 -9.75 21.71 -0.51
C GLY A 434 -9.92 21.82 -2.02
N GLU A 435 -8.88 22.31 -2.68
CA GLU A 435 -8.83 22.48 -4.13
C GLU A 435 -8.99 21.17 -4.89
N THR A 436 -8.29 20.11 -4.46
CA THR A 436 -8.41 18.77 -5.07
C THR A 436 -9.82 18.20 -4.94
N LYS A 437 -10.49 18.45 -3.81
CA LYS A 437 -11.88 18.00 -3.64
C LYS A 437 -12.82 18.75 -4.59
N ALA A 438 -12.66 20.07 -4.68
CA ALA A 438 -13.42 20.89 -5.62
C ALA A 438 -13.15 20.49 -7.07
N PHE A 439 -11.89 20.16 -7.40
CA PHE A 439 -11.50 19.68 -8.73
C PHE A 439 -12.33 18.48 -9.17
N PHE A 440 -12.46 17.44 -8.34
CA PHE A 440 -13.28 16.26 -8.68
C PHE A 440 -14.78 16.51 -8.54
N ALA A 441 -15.23 17.18 -7.47
CA ALA A 441 -16.66 17.39 -7.21
C ALA A 441 -17.34 18.26 -8.28
N ASN A 442 -16.60 19.16 -8.94
CA ASN A 442 -17.12 20.06 -9.96
C ASN A 442 -16.96 19.54 -11.39
N GLN A 443 -16.51 18.30 -11.59
CA GLN A 443 -16.41 17.71 -12.93
C GLN A 443 -17.80 17.53 -13.54
N THR A 444 -17.93 17.86 -14.82
CA THR A 444 -19.13 17.54 -15.60
C THR A 444 -18.91 16.18 -16.26
N LEU A 445 -19.71 15.20 -15.88
CA LEU A 445 -19.66 13.86 -16.46
C LEU A 445 -20.43 13.84 -17.77
N SER A 446 -19.76 13.43 -18.85
CA SER A 446 -20.27 13.35 -20.21
C SER A 446 -20.83 11.97 -20.53
#